data_AF-A0A6J6RHC5-F1
#
_entry.id   AF-A0A6J6RHC5-F1
#
_cell.length_a   1.000
_cell.length_b   1.000
_cell.length_c   1.000
_cell.angle_alpha   90.00
_cell.angle_beta   90.00
_cell.angle_gamma   90.00
#
_symmetry.space_group_name_H-M   'P 1'
#
loop_
_entity.id
_entity.type
_entity.pdbx_description
1 polymer ?
#
loop_
_entity_poly.entity_id
_entity_poly.type
_entity_poly.pdbx_seq_one_letter_code
_entity_poly.pdbx_strand_id
1 'polypeptide(L)'
;MERIVSVNPQVERVTCGHLHRNISRRWAGTIVATAPSVAHAVAFDLRPGAHGAWNYEPPAITAHHWNGSHLVTHQIGSGDFPATRYGM
;
A
#
# COMPACT_ATOMS: atom_id res chain seq x y z
N MET A 1 0.53 17.62 9.30
CA MET A 1 0.56 16.20 9.70
C MET A 1 1.94 15.75 10.18
N GLU A 2 3.02 16.07 9.46
CA GLU A 2 4.39 15.58 9.77
C GLU A 2 4.82 15.82 11.22
N ARG A 3 4.69 17.06 11.71
CA ARG A 3 5.00 17.40 13.11
C ARG A 3 4.22 16.55 14.12
N ILE A 4 2.95 16.26 13.84
CA ILE A 4 2.11 15.48 14.76
C ILE A 4 2.66 14.07 14.85
N VAL A 5 2.99 13.46 13.72
CA VAL A 5 3.47 12.07 13.68
C VAL A 5 4.89 11.96 14.24
N SER A 6 5.78 12.89 13.93
CA SER A 6 7.18 12.83 14.35
C SER A 6 7.37 12.94 15.87
N VAL A 7 6.47 13.63 16.58
CA VAL A 7 6.52 13.74 18.04
C VAL A 7 5.75 12.62 18.76
N ASN A 8 5.16 11.69 18.01
CA ASN A 8 4.30 10.63 18.50
C ASN A 8 4.86 9.25 18.11
N PRO A 9 5.93 8.77 18.77
CA PRO A 9 6.66 7.57 18.36
C PRO A 9 5.85 6.28 18.44
N GLN A 10 4.72 6.26 19.15
CA GLN A 10 3.80 5.10 19.14
C GLN A 10 3.03 4.92 17.82
N VAL A 11 3.17 5.85 16.86
CA VAL A 11 2.51 5.74 15.54
C VAL A 11 3.31 4.80 14.64
N GLU A 12 2.80 3.58 14.50
CA GLU A 12 3.42 2.51 13.71
C GLU A 12 3.34 2.73 12.19
N ARG A 13 2.28 3.40 11.70
CA ARG A 13 2.06 3.63 10.28
C ARG A 13 0.98 4.69 10.03
N VAL A 14 1.05 5.36 8.88
CA VAL A 14 -0.03 6.16 8.30
C VAL A 14 -0.49 5.53 6.99
N THR A 15 -1.78 5.28 6.82
CA THR A 15 -2.34 4.64 5.61
C THR A 15 -3.51 5.44 5.05
N CYS A 16 -3.65 5.53 3.73
CA CYS A 16 -4.80 6.15 3.07
C CYS A 16 -5.09 5.54 1.69
N GLY A 17 -6.19 5.97 1.05
CA GLY A 17 -6.55 5.59 -0.32
C GLY A 17 -6.19 6.69 -1.34
N HIS A 18 -7.18 7.09 -2.16
CA HIS A 18 -7.13 8.18 -3.15
C HIS A 18 -6.29 7.92 -4.41
N LEU A 19 -5.05 7.43 -4.28
CA LEU A 19 -4.14 7.31 -5.43
C LEU A 19 -4.34 6.04 -6.27
N HIS A 20 -5.20 5.12 -5.82
CA HIS A 20 -5.48 3.84 -6.50
C HIS A 20 -4.19 3.10 -6.89
N ARG A 21 -3.16 3.20 -6.04
CA ARG A 21 -1.86 2.54 -6.22
C ARG A 21 -1.23 2.33 -4.87
N ASN A 22 -0.54 1.19 -4.71
CA ASN A 22 0.32 1.02 -3.57
C ASN A 22 1.61 1.87 -3.71
N ILE A 23 1.76 2.87 -2.84
CA ILE A 23 2.95 3.71 -2.76
C ILE A 23 3.35 3.76 -1.30
N SER A 24 4.63 3.52 -1.00
CA SER A 24 5.14 3.57 0.38
C SER A 24 6.36 4.48 0.47
N ARG A 25 6.46 5.24 1.57
CA ARG A 25 7.61 6.11 1.87
C ARG A 25 7.91 6.13 3.36
N ARG A 26 9.18 6.21 3.74
CA ARG A 26 9.60 6.58 5.11
C ARG A 26 9.34 8.07 5.34
N TRP A 27 8.61 8.41 6.39
CA TRP A 27 8.17 9.77 6.66
C TRP A 27 7.87 9.95 8.15
N ALA A 28 8.28 11.08 8.73
CA ALA A 28 8.00 11.45 10.12
C ALA A 28 8.40 10.38 11.17
N GLY A 29 9.48 9.63 10.94
CA GLY A 29 9.92 8.55 11.84
C GLY A 29 9.19 7.21 11.67
N THR A 30 8.23 7.13 10.75
CA THR A 30 7.42 5.93 10.46
C THR A 30 7.29 5.69 8.95
N ILE A 31 6.33 4.87 8.52
CA ILE A 31 5.96 4.65 7.12
C ILE A 31 4.60 5.30 6.83
N VAL A 32 4.52 6.03 5.72
CA VAL A 32 3.25 6.42 5.11
C VAL A 32 3.04 5.60 3.84
N ALA A 33 1.83 5.10 3.63
CA ALA A 33 1.49 4.34 2.44
C ALA A 33 0.07 4.60 1.92
N THR A 34 -0.11 4.54 0.60
CA THR A 34 -1.43 4.45 -0.02
C THR A 34 -1.79 2.99 -0.31
N ALA A 35 -3.03 2.61 -0.09
CA ALA A 35 -3.52 1.27 -0.42
C ALA A 35 -3.76 1.13 -1.95
N PRO A 36 -3.58 -0.08 -2.51
CA PRO A 36 -4.01 -0.39 -3.87
C PRO A 36 -5.54 -0.31 -4.02
N SER A 37 -5.99 -0.26 -5.26
CA SER A 37 -7.40 -0.31 -5.64
C SER A 37 -7.80 -1.73 -6.02
N VAL A 38 -9.07 -2.08 -5.78
CA VAL A 38 -9.68 -3.32 -6.26
C VAL A 38 -10.28 -3.18 -7.68
N ALA A 39 -10.26 -1.98 -8.24
CA ALA A 39 -10.77 -1.65 -9.58
C ALA A 39 -9.61 -1.34 -10.55
N HIS A 40 -9.57 -0.14 -11.13
CA HIS A 40 -8.44 0.33 -11.91
C HIS A 40 -7.34 0.89 -11.00
N ALA A 41 -6.10 0.79 -11.46
CA ALA A 41 -4.96 1.49 -10.87
C ALA A 41 -4.70 2.79 -11.64
N VAL A 42 -4.21 3.82 -10.96
CA VAL A 42 -3.51 4.90 -11.70
C VAL A 42 -2.31 4.25 -12.41
N ALA A 43 -1.95 4.70 -13.61
CA ALA A 43 -0.86 4.15 -14.43
C ALA A 43 0.51 4.72 -14.04
N PHE A 44 1.52 3.86 -13.84
CA PHE A 44 2.82 4.29 -13.28
C PHE A 44 3.62 5.07 -14.33
N ASP A 45 3.79 6.37 -14.07
CA ASP A 45 4.59 7.26 -14.91
C ASP A 45 5.27 8.32 -14.04
N LEU A 46 6.60 8.31 -14.00
CA LEU A 46 7.41 9.25 -13.22
C LEU A 46 7.97 10.40 -14.05
N ARG A 47 7.64 10.48 -15.35
CA ARG A 47 8.17 11.54 -16.22
C ARG A 47 7.57 12.90 -15.81
N PRO A 48 8.38 13.97 -15.75
CA PRO A 48 7.88 15.31 -15.51
C PRO A 48 6.80 15.69 -16.54
N GLY A 49 5.66 16.20 -16.06
CA GLY A 49 4.55 16.63 -16.92
C GLY A 49 3.71 15.49 -17.52
N ALA A 50 3.91 14.24 -17.11
CA ALA A 50 3.05 13.14 -17.52
C ALA A 50 1.58 13.42 -17.16
N HIS A 51 0.67 13.16 -18.10
CA HIS A 51 -0.77 13.25 -17.86
C HIS A 51 -1.23 12.08 -16.97
N GLY A 52 -2.23 12.33 -16.12
CA GLY A 52 -2.87 11.28 -15.34
C GLY A 52 -3.51 10.24 -16.26
N ALA A 53 -3.12 8.98 -16.08
CA ALA A 53 -3.68 7.84 -16.78
C ALA A 53 -4.02 6.72 -15.78
N TRP A 54 -4.80 5.76 -16.23
CA TRP A 54 -5.16 4.57 -15.45
C TRP A 54 -5.05 3.33 -16.32
N ASN A 55 -4.89 2.17 -15.68
CA ASN A 55 -4.83 0.87 -16.35
C ASN A 55 -5.49 -0.21 -15.47
N TYR A 56 -5.55 -1.43 -16.00
CA TYR A 56 -6.04 -2.61 -15.30
C TYR A 56 -4.87 -3.46 -14.77
N GLU A 57 -3.87 -2.82 -14.16
CA GLU A 57 -2.92 -3.56 -13.32
C GLU A 57 -3.67 -4.47 -12.34
N PRO A 58 -3.13 -5.65 -11.99
CA PRO A 58 -3.82 -6.60 -11.12
C PRO A 58 -4.33 -5.92 -9.83
N PRO A 59 -5.63 -6.00 -9.53
CA PRO A 59 -6.18 -5.38 -8.33
C PRO A 59 -5.62 -6.05 -7.09
N ALA A 60 -5.53 -5.31 -5.99
CA ALA A 60 -4.99 -5.83 -4.74
C ALA A 60 -5.63 -5.14 -3.53
N ILE A 61 -5.41 -5.72 -2.36
CA ILE A 61 -5.71 -5.14 -1.05
C ILE A 61 -4.47 -5.14 -0.17
N THR A 62 -4.46 -4.28 0.85
CA THR A 62 -3.48 -4.35 1.95
C THR A 62 -4.13 -4.93 3.19
N ALA A 63 -3.62 -6.07 3.66
CA ALA A 63 -4.02 -6.69 4.92
C ALA A 63 -3.01 -6.34 6.02
N HIS A 64 -3.49 -5.73 7.10
CA HIS A 64 -2.69 -5.34 8.24
C HIS A 64 -2.85 -6.36 9.37
N HIS A 65 -1.74 -6.96 9.79
CA HIS A 65 -1.70 -7.93 10.87
C HIS A 65 -0.86 -7.39 12.02
N TRP A 66 -1.49 -7.16 13.17
CA TRP A 66 -0.80 -6.86 14.42
C TRP A 66 -0.47 -8.16 15.13
N ASN A 67 0.82 -8.47 15.31
CA ASN A 67 1.26 -9.73 15.94
C ASN A 67 1.43 -9.62 17.47
N GLY A 68 1.02 -8.50 18.07
CA GLY A 68 1.22 -8.20 19.49
C GLY A 68 2.37 -7.23 19.78
N SER A 69 3.36 -7.11 18.89
CA SER A 69 4.48 -6.17 19.04
C SER A 69 4.78 -5.32 17.80
N HIS A 70 4.43 -5.81 16.62
CA HIS A 70 4.72 -5.15 15.35
C HIS A 70 3.52 -5.22 14.40
N LEU A 71 3.40 -4.17 13.58
CA LEU A 71 2.47 -4.15 12.46
C LEU A 71 3.12 -4.76 11.22
N VAL A 72 2.62 -5.91 10.78
CA VAL A 72 2.95 -6.49 9.47
C VAL A 72 1.88 -6.07 8.47
N THR A 73 2.28 -5.73 7.25
CA THR A 73 1.33 -5.42 6.17
C THR A 73 1.63 -6.28 4.97
N HIS A 74 0.63 -7.04 4.54
CA HIS A 74 0.68 -7.89 3.36
C HIS A 74 -0.06 -7.21 2.21
N GLN A 75 0.51 -7.24 1.01
CA GLN A 75 -0.25 -6.97 -0.21
C GLN A 75 -0.78 -8.29 -0.73
N ILE A 76 -2.08 -8.36 -0.97
CA ILE A 76 -2.77 -9.56 -1.46
C ILE A 76 -3.43 -9.22 -2.78
N GLY A 77 -3.10 -9.95 -3.84
CA GLY A 77 -3.80 -9.83 -5.11
C GLY A 77 -5.28 -10.17 -4.95
N SER A 78 -6.15 -9.37 -5.54
CA SER A 78 -7.59 -9.59 -5.57
C SER A 78 -7.95 -10.39 -6.81
N GLY A 79 -8.55 -11.57 -6.63
CA GLY A 79 -8.93 -12.45 -7.72
C GLY A 79 -8.77 -13.92 -7.36
N ASP A 80 -9.11 -14.80 -8.29
CA ASP A 80 -9.02 -16.24 -8.12
C ASP A 80 -7.59 -16.74 -8.36
N PHE A 81 -6.83 -16.86 -7.28
CA PHE A 81 -5.46 -17.36 -7.29
C PHE A 81 -5.35 -18.58 -6.36
N PRO A 82 -5.77 -19.78 -6.82
CA PRO A 82 -5.76 -20.98 -5.97
C PRO A 82 -4.33 -21.35 -5.55
N ALA A 83 -4.16 -21.64 -4.26
CA ALA A 83 -2.87 -22.04 -3.73
C ALA A 83 -2.46 -23.42 -4.26
N THR A 84 -1.23 -23.53 -4.74
CA THR A 84 -0.58 -24.82 -5.03
C THR A 84 0.32 -25.19 -3.87
N ARG A 85 0.24 -26.43 -3.40
CA ARG A 85 1.10 -26.91 -2.32
C ARG A 85 2.48 -27.24 -2.89
N TYR A 86 3.52 -26.91 -2.14
CA TYR A 86 4.87 -27.39 -2.48
C TYR A 86 4.92 -28.92 -2.32
N GLY A 87 5.49 -29.62 -3.31
CA GLY A 87 5.79 -31.06 -3.23
C GLY A 87 4.60 -32.01 -3.40
N MET A 88 3.56 -31.58 -4.12
CA MET A 88 2.45 -32.42 -4.56
C MET A 88 2.36 -32.43 -6.08
#